data_AF-A0A9P5R8A7-F1
#
_entry.id   AF-A0A9P5R8A7-F1
#
_cell.length_a   1.000
_cell.length_b   1.000
_cell.length_c   1.000
_cell.angle_alpha   90.00
_cell.angle_beta   90.00
_cell.angle_gamma   90.00
#
_symmetry.space_group_name_H-M   'P 1'
#
loop_
_entity.id
_entity.type
_entity.pdbx_description
1 polymer ?
#
loop_
_entity_poly.entity_id
_entity_poly.type
_entity_poly.pdbx_seq_one_letter_code
_entity_poly.pdbx_strand_id
1 'polypeptide(L)'
;MNFGTVARRAYSTRAAIPPTIGSTKAIGSPKDAARMAKVVNFYKGLPNGPAPAARSSGYQARHFDGKNSDMTPVFQTIAAVFALSYTIDYHFHLKHHKNVAHH
;
A
#
# COMPACT_ATOMS: atom_id res chain seq x y z
N MET A 1 30.58 -21.13 -28.56
CA MET A 1 29.65 -21.15 -27.42
C MET A 1 30.34 -20.47 -26.24
N ASN A 2 29.78 -19.39 -25.68
CA ASN A 2 30.46 -18.59 -24.65
C ASN A 2 30.27 -19.22 -23.26
N PHE A 3 31.30 -19.92 -22.77
CA PHE A 3 31.32 -20.71 -21.53
C PHE A 3 30.82 -19.93 -20.30
N GLY A 4 31.04 -18.60 -20.24
CA GLY A 4 30.61 -17.77 -19.12
C GLY A 4 29.08 -17.66 -18.95
N THR A 5 28.30 -17.82 -20.03
CA THR A 5 26.82 -17.80 -19.96
C THR A 5 26.21 -19.12 -19.50
N VAL A 6 26.90 -20.24 -19.78
CA VAL A 6 26.47 -21.59 -19.38
C VAL A 6 26.65 -21.77 -17.88
N ALA A 7 27.80 -21.37 -17.33
CA ALA A 7 28.06 -21.41 -15.90
C ALA A 7 27.06 -20.54 -15.11
N ARG A 8 26.81 -19.30 -15.56
CA ARG A 8 25.87 -18.39 -14.89
C ARG A 8 24.43 -18.90 -14.89
N ARG A 9 24.02 -19.66 -15.92
CA ARG A 9 22.71 -20.32 -16.00
C ARG A 9 22.63 -21.56 -15.10
N ALA A 10 23.72 -22.30 -14.95
CA ALA A 10 23.82 -23.47 -14.07
C ALA A 10 23.72 -23.11 -12.57
N TYR A 11 24.25 -21.94 -12.17
CA TYR A 11 24.19 -21.46 -10.79
C TYR A 11 23.00 -20.52 -10.49
N SER A 12 22.07 -20.37 -11.43
CA SER A 12 20.91 -19.50 -11.28
C SER A 12 19.79 -20.18 -10.48
N THR A 13 19.30 -19.53 -9.43
CA THR A 13 18.16 -19.99 -8.58
C THR A 13 16.89 -20.31 -9.37
N ARG A 14 16.76 -19.76 -10.59
CA ARG A 14 15.70 -20.09 -11.55
C ARG A 14 15.66 -21.56 -11.98
N ALA A 15 16.78 -22.27 -11.97
CA ALA A 15 16.82 -23.72 -12.23
C ALA A 15 16.54 -24.56 -10.98
N ALA A 16 16.78 -23.99 -9.79
CA ALA A 16 16.57 -24.65 -8.50
C ALA A 16 15.16 -24.45 -7.92
N ILE A 17 14.44 -23.39 -8.33
CA ILE A 17 13.08 -23.11 -7.90
C ILE A 17 12.12 -23.75 -8.91
N PRO A 18 11.37 -24.78 -8.52
CA PRO A 18 10.36 -25.39 -9.37
C PRO A 18 9.40 -24.29 -9.83
N PRO A 19 9.02 -24.28 -11.12
CA PRO A 19 8.21 -23.20 -11.66
C PRO A 19 6.87 -23.07 -10.92
N THR A 20 6.37 -24.16 -10.29
CA THR A 20 5.15 -24.22 -9.45
C THR A 20 5.19 -23.27 -8.26
N ILE A 21 6.40 -22.89 -7.82
CA ILE A 21 6.64 -22.03 -6.68
C ILE A 21 6.87 -20.57 -7.14
N GLY A 22 7.29 -20.36 -8.39
CA GLY A 22 7.64 -19.04 -8.94
C GLY A 22 6.51 -18.29 -9.66
N SER A 23 5.43 -18.97 -10.08
CA SER A 23 4.23 -18.32 -10.62
C SER A 23 2.99 -19.14 -10.24
N THR A 24 2.16 -18.57 -9.37
CA THR A 24 1.06 -19.28 -8.70
C THR A 24 -0.12 -19.65 -9.61
N LYS A 25 -0.14 -19.22 -10.89
CA LYS A 25 -1.31 -19.36 -11.77
C LYS A 25 -1.21 -20.41 -12.87
N ALA A 26 -0.03 -20.99 -13.11
CA ALA A 26 0.25 -21.53 -14.45
C ALA A 26 0.70 -22.99 -14.53
N ILE A 27 0.82 -23.76 -13.43
CA ILE A 27 1.54 -25.03 -13.55
C ILE A 27 0.65 -26.22 -13.24
N GLY A 28 0.28 -26.89 -14.34
CA GLY A 28 -0.37 -28.19 -14.34
C GLY A 28 -1.89 -28.16 -14.42
N SER A 29 -2.56 -27.00 -14.36
CA SER A 29 -4.01 -26.95 -14.50
C SER A 29 -4.41 -27.45 -15.90
N PRO A 30 -5.28 -28.49 -16.00
CA PRO A 30 -5.77 -28.98 -17.28
C PRO A 30 -6.30 -27.82 -18.13
N LYS A 31 -6.15 -27.89 -19.46
CA LYS A 31 -6.67 -26.85 -20.39
C LYS A 31 -8.15 -26.58 -20.14
N ASP A 32 -8.89 -27.59 -19.68
CA ASP A 32 -10.29 -27.48 -19.26
C ASP A 32 -10.46 -26.59 -18.03
N ALA A 33 -9.59 -26.66 -17.02
CA ALA A 33 -9.64 -25.79 -15.85
C ALA A 33 -9.44 -24.31 -16.23
N ALA A 34 -8.56 -24.01 -17.17
CA ALA A 34 -8.38 -22.66 -17.69
C ALA A 34 -9.61 -22.17 -18.50
N ARG A 35 -10.27 -23.08 -19.24
CA ARG A 35 -11.51 -22.77 -19.98
C ARG A 35 -12.68 -22.54 -19.04
N MET A 36 -12.82 -23.37 -18.01
CA MET A 36 -13.84 -23.23 -16.98
C MET A 36 -13.64 -21.94 -16.17
N ALA A 37 -12.40 -21.58 -15.83
CA ALA A 37 -12.11 -20.31 -15.15
C ALA A 37 -12.54 -19.08 -15.97
N LYS A 38 -12.39 -19.11 -17.31
CA LYS A 38 -12.84 -18.03 -18.19
C LYS A 38 -14.37 -17.92 -18.23
N VAL A 39 -15.08 -19.05 -18.28
CA VAL A 39 -16.56 -19.05 -18.27
C VAL A 39 -17.08 -18.55 -16.92
N VAL A 40 -16.49 -19.00 -15.81
CA VAL A 40 -16.84 -18.52 -14.46
C VAL A 40 -16.54 -17.02 -14.31
N ASN A 41 -15.39 -16.57 -14.80
CA ASN A 41 -15.04 -15.14 -14.77
C ASN A 41 -15.94 -14.30 -15.67
N PHE A 42 -16.40 -14.84 -16.81
CA PHE A 42 -17.37 -14.18 -17.67
C PHE A 42 -18.68 -13.94 -16.92
N TYR A 43 -19.23 -14.96 -16.25
CA TYR A 43 -20.45 -14.80 -15.45
C TYR A 43 -20.27 -13.97 -14.17
N LYS A 44 -19.09 -14.01 -13.55
CA LYS A 44 -18.75 -13.11 -12.43
C LYS A 44 -18.58 -11.65 -12.87
N GLY A 45 -18.11 -11.44 -14.10
CA GLY A 45 -17.84 -10.14 -14.69
C GLY A 45 -19.03 -9.54 -15.43
N LEU A 46 -20.16 -10.25 -15.52
CA LEU A 46 -21.42 -9.63 -15.94
C LEU A 46 -21.66 -8.43 -15.01
N PRO A 47 -22.02 -7.24 -15.54
CA PRO A 47 -22.28 -6.07 -14.72
C PRO A 47 -23.51 -6.35 -13.85
N ASN A 48 -23.28 -6.89 -12.67
CA ASN A 48 -24.21 -6.76 -11.57
C ASN A 48 -24.29 -5.25 -11.29
N GLY A 49 -25.50 -4.74 -11.02
CA GLY A 49 -25.71 -3.31 -10.76
C GLY A 49 -24.64 -2.74 -9.82
N PRO A 50 -24.35 -1.43 -9.92
CA PRO A 50 -23.21 -0.81 -9.24
C PRO A 50 -23.12 -1.30 -7.80
N ALA A 51 -21.98 -1.94 -7.46
CA ALA A 51 -21.75 -2.45 -6.12
C ALA A 51 -22.07 -1.33 -5.13
N PRO A 52 -22.89 -1.58 -4.10
CA PRO A 52 -23.28 -0.54 -3.15
C PRO A 52 -21.99 0.08 -2.62
N ALA A 53 -21.88 1.41 -2.77
CA ALA A 53 -20.71 2.14 -2.31
C ALA A 53 -20.45 1.72 -0.86
N ALA A 54 -19.26 1.16 -0.61
CA ALA A 54 -18.88 0.77 0.73
C ALA A 54 -19.11 2.00 1.60
N ARG A 55 -20.06 1.92 2.55
CA ARG A 55 -20.23 2.94 3.57
C ARG A 55 -19.00 2.85 4.47
N SER A 56 -17.88 3.39 4.02
CA SER A 56 -16.74 3.59 4.90
C SER A 56 -17.16 4.68 5.89
N SER A 57 -17.37 4.28 7.14
CA SER A 57 -17.61 5.22 8.24
C SER A 57 -16.27 5.54 8.87
N GLY A 58 -16.02 6.82 9.17
CA GLY A 58 -14.83 7.26 9.89
C GLY A 58 -14.00 8.32 9.16
N TYR A 59 -12.90 8.72 9.80
CA TYR A 59 -12.01 9.77 9.33
C TYR A 59 -11.30 9.39 8.01
N GLN A 60 -10.94 8.10 7.86
CA GLN A 60 -10.31 7.60 6.64
C GLN A 60 -11.21 7.77 5.40
N ALA A 61 -12.48 7.39 5.52
CA ALA A 61 -13.48 7.53 4.46
C ALA A 61 -13.68 8.97 3.97
N ARG A 62 -13.52 9.93 4.89
CA ARG A 62 -13.78 11.35 4.63
C ARG A 62 -12.62 12.05 3.93
N HIS A 63 -11.39 11.56 4.09
CA HIS A 63 -10.20 12.29 3.66
C HIS A 63 -9.24 11.46 2.78
N PHE A 64 -9.40 10.14 2.71
CA PHE A 64 -8.49 9.24 2.00
C PHE A 64 -9.17 8.39 0.91
N ASP A 65 -10.50 8.24 0.92
CA ASP A 65 -11.21 7.43 -0.07
C ASP A 65 -11.76 8.25 -1.26
N GLY A 66 -11.40 7.85 -2.48
CA GLY A 66 -12.09 8.22 -3.72
C GLY A 66 -12.14 9.73 -4.00
N LYS A 67 -13.35 10.24 -4.27
CA LYS A 67 -13.63 11.63 -4.68
C LYS A 67 -13.49 12.66 -3.54
N ASN A 68 -13.36 12.22 -2.30
CA ASN A 68 -13.20 13.07 -1.11
C ASN A 68 -11.74 13.04 -0.60
N SER A 69 -10.78 12.76 -1.49
CA SER A 69 -9.36 12.83 -1.13
C SER A 69 -8.95 14.29 -1.05
N ASP A 70 -8.87 14.79 0.18
CA ASP A 70 -8.53 16.18 0.48
C ASP A 70 -7.19 16.26 1.21
N MET A 71 -6.52 17.42 1.14
CA MET A 71 -5.25 17.66 1.85
C MET A 71 -5.41 18.00 3.35
N THR A 72 -6.64 18.05 3.84
CA THR A 72 -6.98 18.30 5.25
C THR A 72 -6.16 17.48 6.26
N PRO A 73 -5.96 16.15 6.14
CA PRO A 73 -5.13 15.37 7.07
C PRO A 73 -3.66 15.80 7.08
N VAL A 74 -3.14 16.33 5.97
CA VAL A 74 -1.77 16.87 5.91
C VAL A 74 -1.65 18.11 6.78
N PHE A 75 -2.57 19.06 6.63
CA PHE A 75 -2.59 20.27 7.46
C PHE A 75 -2.85 19.96 8.94
N GLN A 76 -3.73 19.01 9.24
CA GLN A 76 -3.95 18.56 10.62
C GLN A 76 -2.70 17.95 11.23
N THR A 77 -1.95 17.16 10.46
CA THR A 77 -0.67 16.59 10.92
C THR A 77 0.35 17.70 11.21
N ILE A 78 0.49 18.67 10.31
CA ILE A 78 1.39 19.82 10.49
C ILE A 78 1.03 20.60 11.76
N ALA A 79 -0.25 20.93 11.94
CA ALA A 79 -0.73 21.65 13.11
C ALA A 79 -0.48 20.86 14.41
N ALA A 80 -0.71 19.54 14.40
CA ALA A 80 -0.45 18.67 15.54
C ALA A 80 1.03 18.65 15.91
N VAL A 81 1.93 18.56 14.92
CA VAL A 81 3.38 18.61 15.14
C VAL A 81 3.80 19.95 15.74
N PHE A 82 3.31 21.07 15.21
CA PHE A 82 3.64 22.39 15.76
C PHE A 82 3.16 22.55 17.21
N ALA A 83 1.90 22.20 17.50
CA ALA A 83 1.36 22.29 18.85
C ALA A 83 2.15 21.42 19.85
N LEU A 84 2.47 20.20 19.46
CA LEU A 84 3.27 19.29 20.28
C LEU A 84 4.69 19.80 20.47
N SER A 85 5.34 20.29 19.42
CA SER A 85 6.69 20.87 19.50
C SER A 85 6.76 22.07 20.45
N TYR A 86 5.78 22.98 20.36
CA TYR A 86 5.69 24.14 21.25
C TYR A 86 5.43 23.73 22.69
N THR A 87 4.61 22.71 22.92
CA THR A 87 4.33 22.21 24.26
C THR A 87 5.59 21.63 24.90
N ILE A 88 6.37 20.85 24.14
CA ILE A 88 7.68 20.33 24.59
C ILE A 88 8.63 21.48 24.90
N ASP A 89 8.81 22.41 23.97
CA ASP A 89 9.72 23.54 24.14
C ASP A 89 9.30 24.43 25.32
N TYR A 90 8.00 24.63 25.52
CA TYR A 90 7.47 25.34 26.67
C TYR A 90 7.81 24.65 27.99
N HIS A 91 7.65 23.33 28.06
CA HIS A 91 7.91 22.57 29.29
C HIS A 91 9.39 22.45 29.61
N PHE A 92 10.27 22.29 28.62
CA PHE A 92 11.70 22.05 28.86
C PHE A 92 12.57 23.30 28.78
N HIS A 93 12.22 24.28 27.94
CA HIS A 93 12.95 25.54 27.79
C HIS A 93 12.17 26.69 28.42
N LEU A 94 11.07 27.16 27.78
CA LEU A 94 10.51 28.49 28.08
C LEU A 94 10.04 28.66 29.53
N LYS A 95 9.47 27.62 30.15
CA LYS A 95 9.01 27.70 31.55
C LYS A 95 10.14 27.97 32.56
N HIS A 96 11.38 27.64 32.20
CA HIS A 96 12.55 27.80 33.05
C HIS A 96 13.37 29.05 32.69
N HIS A 97 13.01 29.78 31.63
CA HIS A 97 13.57 31.10 31.35
C HIS A 97 13.01 32.10 32.36
N LYS A 98 13.87 32.57 33.28
CA LYS A 98 13.54 33.66 34.21
C LYS A 98 13.23 34.94 33.41
N ASN A 99 12.20 35.66 33.85
CA ASN A 99 11.74 36.94 33.32
C ASN A 99 12.88 37.99 33.27
N VAL A 100 13.66 38.00 32.19
CA VAL A 100 14.36 39.21 31.77
C VAL A 100 13.30 40.01 31.03
N ALA A 101 12.97 41.20 31.53
CA ALA A 101 12.02 42.07 30.87
C ALA A 101 12.54 42.37 29.46
N HIS A 102 11.95 41.75 28.44
CA HIS A 102 12.18 42.11 27.05
C HIS A 102 11.29 43.32 26.76
N HIS A 103 11.84 44.51 26.99
CA HIS A 103 11.33 45.78 26.45
C HIS A 103 11.70 45.89 24.97
#